data_AF-A0A965EV83-F1
#
_entry.id   AF-A0A965EV83-F1
#
_cell.length_a   1.000
_cell.length_b   1.000
_cell.length_c   1.000
_cell.angle_alpha   90.00
_cell.angle_beta   90.00
_cell.angle_gamma   90.00
#
_symmetry.space_group_name_H-M   'P 1'
#
loop_
_entity.id
_entity.type
_entity.pdbx_description
1 polymer ?
#
loop_
_entity_poly.entity_id
_entity_poly.type
_entity_poly.pdbx_seq_one_letter_code
_entity_poly.pdbx_strand_id
1 'polypeptide(L)'
;ILGGSQGSFFINELIKKACLIDKNYFSNIQIIHQTGQQVDSLKEFYQEQNIVNLTFSYTAHINEFYPAADLVICRAGAGTLFETLFFKKPALVIPLETITTDHQLDNALSFSKEHPELFSVLRQKELETNSSLFIQQVQYLLDSKH
;
A
#
# COMPACT_ATOMS: atom_id res chain seq x y z
N ILE A 1 -0.68 -2.71 -4.02
CA ILE A 1 0.36 -2.34 -3.03
C ILE A 1 1.65 -2.00 -3.77
N LEU A 2 2.19 -0.80 -3.54
CA LEU A 2 3.32 -0.23 -4.30
C LEU A 2 4.41 0.31 -3.36
N GLY A 3 5.62 -0.22 -3.47
CA GLY A 3 6.78 0.27 -2.71
C GLY A 3 7.69 1.24 -3.47
N GLY A 4 7.38 1.58 -4.73
CA GLY A 4 8.33 2.15 -5.69
C GLY A 4 9.03 1.06 -6.51
N SER A 5 9.99 1.43 -7.37
CA SER A 5 10.64 0.49 -8.30
C SER A 5 11.45 -0.61 -7.60
N GLN A 6 12.03 -0.30 -6.43
CA GLN A 6 12.77 -1.26 -5.60
C GLN A 6 11.88 -1.97 -4.56
N GLY A 7 10.58 -1.71 -4.55
CA GLY A 7 9.69 -2.14 -3.48
C GLY A 7 9.98 -1.41 -2.16
N SER A 8 9.27 -1.80 -1.11
CA SER A 8 9.40 -1.21 0.23
C SER A 8 9.41 -2.32 1.26
N PHE A 9 10.59 -2.62 1.81
CA PHE A 9 10.74 -3.62 2.86
C PHE A 9 9.74 -3.41 4.01
N PHE A 10 9.57 -2.16 4.44
CA PHE A 10 8.62 -1.82 5.48
C PHE A 10 7.18 -2.21 5.14
N ILE A 11 6.69 -1.86 3.93
CA ILE A 11 5.32 -2.17 3.51
C ILE A 11 5.16 -3.67 3.29
N ASN A 12 6.18 -4.33 2.72
CA ASN A 12 6.23 -5.77 2.52
C ASN A 12 6.07 -6.54 3.83
N GLU A 13 6.79 -6.15 4.88
CA GLU A 13 6.68 -6.77 6.19
C GLU A 13 5.39 -6.37 6.93
N LEU A 14 4.91 -5.14 6.72
CA LEU A 14 3.66 -4.67 7.30
C LEU A 14 2.47 -5.49 6.79
N ILE A 15 2.38 -5.72 5.48
CA ILE A 15 1.27 -6.52 4.91
C ILE A 15 1.35 -7.98 5.36
N LYS A 16 2.55 -8.58 5.47
CA LYS A 16 2.70 -9.93 6.03
C LYS A 16 2.14 -10.00 7.45
N LYS A 17 2.54 -9.07 8.32
CA LYS A 17 2.05 -9.00 9.70
C LYS A 17 0.53 -8.84 9.75
N ALA A 18 -0.02 -7.97 8.91
CA ALA A 18 -1.46 -7.75 8.83
C ALA A 18 -2.22 -9.03 8.45
N CYS A 19 -1.76 -9.74 7.42
CA CYS A 19 -2.34 -11.01 6.99
C CYS A 19 -2.29 -12.10 8.07
N LEU A 20 -1.27 -12.10 8.93
CA LEU A 20 -1.17 -13.05 10.04
C LEU A 20 -2.10 -12.69 11.21
N ILE A 21 -2.32 -11.40 11.46
CA ILE A 21 -3.18 -10.93 12.56
C ILE A 21 -4.66 -11.12 12.22
N ASP A 22 -5.09 -10.78 11.01
CA ASP A 22 -6.49 -10.91 10.57
C ASP A 22 -6.61 -11.75 9.31
N LYS A 23 -6.27 -13.04 9.46
CA LYS A 23 -6.25 -13.99 8.35
C LYS A 23 -7.57 -14.05 7.58
N ASN A 24 -8.70 -14.03 8.30
CA ASN A 24 -10.02 -14.16 7.69
C ASN A 24 -10.35 -12.94 6.80
N TYR A 25 -10.01 -11.72 7.24
CA TYR A 25 -10.23 -10.55 6.41
C TYR A 25 -9.35 -10.59 5.16
N PHE A 26 -8.04 -10.83 5.32
CA PHE A 26 -7.09 -10.81 4.22
C PHE A 26 -7.24 -12.00 3.24
N SER A 27 -7.82 -13.13 3.65
CA SER A 27 -8.18 -14.22 2.73
C SER A 27 -9.37 -13.90 1.82
N ASN A 28 -10.19 -12.90 2.19
CA ASN A 28 -11.36 -12.48 1.41
C ASN A 28 -11.08 -11.34 0.42
N ILE A 29 -9.83 -10.87 0.34
CA ILE A 29 -9.41 -9.84 -0.61
C ILE A 29 -8.36 -10.38 -1.58
N GLN A 30 -8.16 -9.66 -2.67
CA GLN A 30 -7.13 -9.97 -3.66
C GLN A 30 -6.00 -8.92 -3.57
N ILE A 31 -4.75 -9.37 -3.66
CA ILE A 31 -3.58 -8.50 -3.50
C ILE A 31 -2.78 -8.44 -4.81
N ILE A 32 -2.70 -7.24 -5.41
CA ILE A 32 -1.71 -6.93 -6.45
C ILE A 32 -0.52 -6.24 -5.78
N HIS A 33 0.67 -6.83 -5.84
CA HIS A 33 1.83 -6.35 -5.11
C HIS A 33 3.09 -6.26 -5.98
N GLN A 34 3.58 -5.02 -6.17
CA GLN A 34 4.92 -4.75 -6.69
C GLN A 34 5.93 -4.72 -5.52
N THR A 35 6.68 -5.80 -5.36
CA THR A 35 7.47 -6.08 -4.14
C THR A 35 8.94 -5.69 -4.24
N GLY A 36 9.42 -5.36 -5.44
CA GLY A 36 10.85 -5.23 -5.71
C GLY A 36 11.56 -6.58 -5.57
N GLN A 37 12.68 -6.61 -4.84
CA GLN A 37 13.55 -7.79 -4.72
C GLN A 37 12.95 -8.94 -3.90
N GLN A 38 11.87 -8.72 -3.13
CA GLN A 38 11.27 -9.74 -2.24
C GLN A 38 10.18 -10.60 -2.91
N VAL A 39 10.11 -10.64 -4.25
CA VAL A 39 9.00 -11.26 -5.01
C VAL A 39 8.73 -12.71 -4.63
N ASP A 40 9.76 -13.57 -4.60
CA ASP A 40 9.58 -14.99 -4.32
C ASP A 40 9.08 -15.22 -2.88
N SER A 41 9.73 -14.57 -1.91
CA SER A 41 9.39 -14.69 -0.48
C SER A 41 7.96 -14.22 -0.16
N LEU A 42 7.46 -13.19 -0.86
CA LEU A 42 6.10 -12.68 -0.64
C LEU A 42 5.07 -13.53 -1.36
N LYS A 43 5.39 -14.03 -2.55
CA LYS A 43 4.51 -14.93 -3.30
C LYS A 43 4.28 -16.23 -2.53
N GLU A 44 5.34 -16.84 -2.00
CA GLU A 44 5.27 -18.04 -1.15
C GLU A 44 4.41 -17.77 0.09
N PHE A 45 4.67 -16.66 0.80
CA PHE A 45 3.88 -16.26 1.96
C PHE A 45 2.38 -16.15 1.65
N TYR A 46 2.00 -15.46 0.56
CA TYR A 46 0.59 -15.32 0.20
C TYR A 46 -0.04 -16.66 -0.15
N GLN A 47 0.68 -17.57 -0.81
CA GLN A 47 0.21 -18.91 -1.11
C GLN A 47 -0.03 -19.73 0.17
N GLU A 48 0.89 -19.71 1.12
CA GLU A 48 0.74 -20.39 2.42
C GLU A 48 -0.45 -19.87 3.23
N GLN A 49 -0.77 -18.58 3.10
CA GLN A 49 -1.93 -17.97 3.75
C GLN A 49 -3.24 -18.12 2.97
N ASN A 50 -3.23 -18.79 1.80
CA ASN A 50 -4.38 -18.91 0.89
C ASN A 50 -4.93 -17.56 0.41
N ILE A 51 -4.05 -16.59 0.18
CA ILE A 51 -4.40 -15.25 -0.31
C ILE A 51 -4.24 -15.20 -1.83
N VAL A 52 -5.32 -14.86 -2.53
CA VAL A 52 -5.28 -14.64 -3.99
C VAL A 52 -4.41 -13.42 -4.27
N ASN A 53 -3.35 -13.61 -5.04
CA ASN A 53 -2.38 -12.55 -5.28
C ASN A 53 -1.79 -12.55 -6.70
N LEU A 54 -1.40 -11.36 -7.14
CA LEU A 54 -0.49 -11.13 -8.26
C LEU A 54 0.74 -10.41 -7.71
N THR A 55 1.83 -11.14 -7.53
CA THR A 55 3.08 -10.64 -6.94
C THR A 55 4.18 -10.59 -8.00
N PHE A 56 4.83 -9.43 -8.15
CA PHE A 56 5.88 -9.20 -9.15
C PHE A 56 6.91 -8.18 -8.66
N SER A 57 8.08 -8.13 -9.31
CA SER A 57 9.20 -7.27 -8.88
C SER A 57 9.02 -5.80 -9.28
N TYR A 58 9.13 -5.49 -10.57
CA TYR A 58 8.92 -4.16 -11.15
C TYR A 58 8.24 -4.30 -12.52
N THR A 59 7.34 -3.38 -12.84
CA THR A 59 6.76 -3.24 -14.17
C THR A 59 6.71 -1.77 -14.58
N ALA A 60 6.92 -1.51 -15.87
CA ALA A 60 6.70 -0.20 -16.45
C ALA A 60 5.21 0.09 -16.71
N HIS A 61 4.36 -0.94 -16.64
CA HIS A 61 2.94 -0.88 -16.98
C HIS A 61 2.06 -0.90 -15.73
N ILE A 62 2.43 -0.15 -14.68
CA ILE A 62 1.70 -0.19 -13.41
C ILE A 62 0.28 0.38 -13.52
N ASN A 63 0.10 1.29 -14.47
CA ASN A 63 -1.18 1.89 -14.85
C ASN A 63 -2.25 0.85 -15.20
N GLU A 64 -1.89 -0.33 -15.70
CA GLU A 64 -2.83 -1.39 -16.07
C GLU A 64 -3.52 -2.03 -14.85
N PHE A 65 -2.92 -1.93 -13.66
CA PHE A 65 -3.45 -2.53 -12.44
C PHE A 65 -4.39 -1.61 -11.66
N TYR A 66 -4.29 -0.29 -11.85
CA TYR A 66 -5.12 0.67 -11.15
C TYR A 66 -6.62 0.43 -11.37
N PRO A 67 -7.14 0.18 -12.59
CA PRO A 67 -8.56 -0.09 -12.81
C PRO A 67 -9.10 -1.22 -11.94
N ALA A 68 -8.30 -2.27 -11.71
CA ALA A 68 -8.67 -3.44 -10.89
C ALA A 68 -8.54 -3.21 -9.37
N ALA A 69 -7.91 -2.12 -8.92
CA ALA A 69 -7.71 -1.84 -7.51
C ALA A 69 -8.91 -1.11 -6.89
N ASP A 70 -9.37 -1.59 -5.74
CA ASP A 70 -10.32 -0.88 -4.87
C ASP A 70 -9.61 0.07 -3.88
N LEU A 71 -8.38 -0.27 -3.50
CA LEU A 71 -7.53 0.51 -2.60
C LEU A 71 -6.07 0.41 -3.05
N VAL A 72 -5.37 1.54 -3.05
CA VAL A 72 -3.93 1.62 -3.30
C VAL A 72 -3.21 1.85 -1.99
N ILE A 73 -2.26 0.98 -1.64
CA ILE A 73 -1.34 1.21 -0.51
C ILE A 73 0.02 1.52 -1.08
N CYS A 74 0.56 2.71 -0.83
CA CYS A 74 1.78 3.14 -1.51
C CYS A 74 2.70 4.05 -0.68
N ARG A 75 3.95 4.18 -1.14
CA ARG A 75 4.84 5.29 -0.75
C ARG A 75 4.38 6.59 -1.40
N ALA A 76 4.84 7.72 -0.85
CA ALA A 76 4.46 9.05 -1.31
C ALA A 76 5.36 9.57 -2.45
N GLY A 77 5.66 8.71 -3.41
CA GLY A 77 6.37 9.10 -4.62
C GLY A 77 5.45 9.93 -5.53
N ALA A 78 5.93 11.08 -6.02
CA ALA A 78 5.10 12.01 -6.79
C ALA A 78 4.37 11.33 -7.96
N GLY A 79 5.07 10.52 -8.76
CA GLY A 79 4.47 9.78 -9.87
C GLY A 79 3.33 8.85 -9.43
N THR A 80 3.55 8.06 -8.38
CA THR A 80 2.53 7.15 -7.84
C THR A 80 1.33 7.91 -7.29
N LEU A 81 1.52 9.06 -6.62
CA LEU A 81 0.42 9.88 -6.13
C LEU A 81 -0.40 10.47 -7.29
N PHE A 82 0.26 10.99 -8.34
CA PHE A 82 -0.41 11.49 -9.54
C PHE A 82 -1.18 10.40 -10.29
N GLU A 83 -0.60 9.22 -10.47
CA GLU A 83 -1.30 8.07 -11.08
C GLU A 83 -2.53 7.68 -10.26
N THR A 84 -2.39 7.60 -8.94
CA THR A 84 -3.48 7.25 -8.03
C THR A 84 -4.62 8.26 -8.10
N LEU A 85 -4.29 9.56 -8.14
CA LEU A 85 -5.26 10.64 -8.33
C LEU A 85 -5.92 10.57 -9.72
N PHE A 86 -5.14 10.33 -10.78
CA PHE A 86 -5.63 10.22 -12.15
C PHE A 86 -6.68 9.10 -12.28
N PHE A 87 -6.43 7.93 -11.68
CA PHE A 87 -7.38 6.81 -11.64
C PHE A 87 -8.46 6.95 -10.55
N LYS A 88 -8.44 8.03 -9.76
CA LYS A 88 -9.36 8.32 -8.65
C LYS A 88 -9.50 7.14 -7.69
N LYS A 89 -8.38 6.53 -7.32
CA LYS A 89 -8.38 5.38 -6.41
C LYS A 89 -8.16 5.84 -4.98
N PRO A 90 -8.95 5.36 -4.02
CA PRO A 90 -8.64 5.52 -2.60
C PRO A 90 -7.22 5.01 -2.32
N ALA A 91 -6.51 5.73 -1.46
CA ALA A 91 -5.10 5.57 -1.22
C ALA A 91 -4.77 5.64 0.27
N LEU A 92 -4.09 4.61 0.76
CA LEU A 92 -3.38 4.65 2.03
C LEU A 92 -1.89 4.92 1.76
N VAL A 93 -1.48 6.15 2.02
CA VAL A 93 -0.12 6.63 1.76
C VAL A 93 0.73 6.46 3.03
N ILE A 94 1.83 5.73 2.90
CA ILE A 94 2.81 5.51 3.96
C ILE A 94 4.13 6.15 3.52
N PRO A 95 4.36 7.46 3.76
CA PRO A 95 5.56 8.14 3.30
C PRO A 95 6.82 7.50 3.87
N LEU A 96 7.88 7.46 3.07
CA LEU A 96 9.20 7.09 3.58
C LEU A 96 9.73 8.23 4.45
N GLU A 97 10.03 7.92 5.72
CA GLU A 97 10.58 8.89 6.66
C GLU A 97 12.07 8.59 6.91
N THR A 98 12.93 9.13 6.06
CA THR A 98 14.39 9.13 6.26
C THR A 98 14.92 10.57 6.26
N ILE A 99 16.14 10.77 6.75
CA ILE A 99 16.84 12.08 6.77
C ILE A 99 16.92 12.73 5.37
N THR A 100 16.79 11.94 4.31
CA THR A 100 16.96 12.36 2.91
C THR A 100 15.64 12.48 2.13
N THR A 101 14.49 12.21 2.73
CA THR A 101 13.20 12.07 2.00
C THR A 101 12.05 12.90 2.56
N ASP A 102 12.33 14.10 3.10
CA ASP A 102 11.31 15.02 3.63
C ASP A 102 10.18 15.31 2.62
N HIS A 103 10.51 15.37 1.32
CA HIS A 103 9.53 15.59 0.25
C HIS A 103 8.43 14.52 0.16
N GLN A 104 8.67 13.28 0.60
CA GLN A 104 7.62 12.26 0.59
C GLN A 104 6.53 12.58 1.61
N LEU A 105 6.91 13.05 2.80
CA LEU A 105 5.92 13.45 3.80
C LEU A 105 5.17 14.69 3.31
N ASP A 106 5.86 15.69 2.76
CA ASP A 106 5.23 16.89 2.20
C ASP A 106 4.23 16.55 1.10
N ASN A 107 4.60 15.66 0.17
CA ASN A 107 3.72 15.20 -0.89
C ASN A 107 2.48 14.49 -0.33
N ALA A 108 2.67 13.55 0.61
CA ALA A 108 1.58 12.82 1.24
C ALA A 108 0.58 13.78 1.88
N LEU A 109 1.08 14.75 2.66
CA LEU A 109 0.27 15.73 3.36
C LEU A 109 -0.45 16.69 2.40
N SER A 110 0.23 17.15 1.34
CA SER A 110 -0.40 18.02 0.32
C SER A 110 -1.55 17.30 -0.37
N PHE A 111 -1.32 16.07 -0.85
CA PHE A 111 -2.36 15.29 -1.53
C PHE A 111 -3.53 14.95 -0.60
N SER A 112 -3.28 14.57 0.66
CA SER A 112 -4.38 14.33 1.61
C SER A 112 -5.15 15.58 1.98
N LYS A 113 -4.52 16.75 1.92
CA LYS A 113 -5.17 18.03 2.18
C LYS A 113 -6.02 18.48 0.99
N GLU A 114 -5.52 18.30 -0.23
CA GLU A 114 -6.22 18.69 -1.47
C GLU A 114 -7.32 17.70 -1.86
N HIS A 115 -7.13 16.42 -1.57
CA HIS A 115 -8.00 15.30 -1.94
C HIS A 115 -8.26 14.36 -0.74
N PRO A 116 -8.86 14.87 0.36
CA PRO A 116 -9.08 14.09 1.59
C PRO A 116 -10.01 12.89 1.39
N GLU A 117 -10.84 12.90 0.36
CA GLU A 117 -11.73 11.79 -0.02
C GLU A 117 -10.99 10.61 -0.66
N LEU A 118 -9.78 10.84 -1.17
CA LEU A 118 -8.96 9.81 -1.82
C LEU A 118 -7.74 9.43 -0.99
N PHE A 119 -7.07 10.37 -0.32
CA PHE A 119 -5.76 10.12 0.28
C PHE A 119 -5.80 10.17 1.80
N SER A 120 -5.57 9.00 2.43
CA SER A 120 -5.31 8.86 3.86
C SER A 120 -3.81 8.65 4.09
N VAL A 121 -3.23 9.28 5.11
CA VAL A 121 -1.80 9.18 5.43
C VAL A 121 -1.60 8.48 6.76
N LEU A 122 -0.73 7.47 6.79
CA LEU A 122 -0.23 6.85 8.02
C LEU A 122 1.29 6.89 8.03
N ARG A 123 1.86 7.46 9.11
CA ARG A 123 3.31 7.57 9.25
C ARG A 123 3.92 6.24 9.68
N GLN A 124 5.13 5.96 9.21
CA GLN A 124 5.84 4.73 9.59
C GLN A 124 6.00 4.58 11.10
N LYS A 125 6.35 5.67 11.79
CA LYS A 125 6.54 5.67 13.25
C LYS A 125 5.27 5.30 14.02
N GLU A 126 4.10 5.68 13.51
CA GLU A 126 2.81 5.32 14.10
C GLU A 126 2.53 3.83 13.93
N LEU A 127 2.87 3.28 12.76
CA LEU A 127 2.69 1.87 12.44
C LEU A 127 3.68 0.93 13.16
N GLU A 128 4.87 1.42 13.50
CA GLU A 128 5.84 0.70 14.32
C GLU A 128 5.36 0.54 15.77
N THR A 129 4.64 1.54 16.27
CA THR A 129 4.10 1.55 17.65
C THR A 129 2.72 0.92 17.75
N ASN A 130 1.92 0.98 16.67
CA ASN A 130 0.59 0.40 16.61
C ASN A 130 0.31 -0.24 15.23
N SER A 131 0.67 -1.51 15.08
CA SER A 131 0.41 -2.25 13.83
C SER A 131 -1.07 -2.49 13.55
N SER A 132 -1.94 -2.47 14.58
CA SER A 132 -3.38 -2.65 14.39
C SER A 132 -4.02 -1.47 13.63
N LEU A 133 -3.41 -0.28 13.72
CA LEU A 133 -3.87 0.91 12.99
C LEU A 133 -3.85 0.70 11.48
N PHE A 134 -2.87 -0.02 10.95
CA PHE A 134 -2.82 -0.36 9.53
C PHE A 134 -4.02 -1.22 9.11
N ILE A 135 -4.35 -2.25 9.89
CA ILE A 135 -5.46 -3.17 9.60
C ILE A 135 -6.77 -2.40 9.63
N GLN A 136 -6.99 -1.62 10.70
CA GLN A 136 -8.19 -0.79 10.86
C GLN A 136 -8.38 0.18 9.69
N GLN A 137 -7.30 0.83 9.24
CA GLN A 137 -7.38 1.78 8.13
C GLN A 137 -7.63 1.07 6.80
N VAL A 138 -7.01 -0.09 6.56
CA VAL A 138 -7.27 -0.89 5.34
C VAL A 138 -8.73 -1.34 5.31
N GLN A 139 -9.25 -1.86 6.43
CA GLN A 139 -10.64 -2.29 6.55
C GLN A 139 -11.60 -1.11 6.32
N TYR A 140 -11.37 0.00 7.02
CA TYR A 140 -12.16 1.21 6.86
C TYR A 140 -12.22 1.67 5.40
N LEU A 141 -11.08 1.76 4.72
CA LEU A 141 -11.03 2.26 3.33
C LEU A 141 -11.64 1.29 2.32
N LEU A 142 -11.53 -0.02 2.54
CA LEU A 142 -12.14 -1.03 1.64
C LEU A 142 -13.64 -1.18 1.87
N ASP A 143 -14.11 -1.02 3.10
CA ASP A 143 -15.51 -1.23 3.47
C ASP A 143 -16.35 0.05 3.27
N SER A 144 -15.73 1.23 3.32
CA SER A 144 -16.38 2.54 3.11
C SER A 144 -16.71 2.83 1.64
N LYS A 145 -16.91 1.82 0.79
CA LYS A 145 -17.28 2.00 -0.63
C LYS A 145 -18.53 2.88 -0.74
N HIS A 146 -18.32 4.15 -1.11
CA HIS A 146 -19.31 5.15 -1.48
C HIS A 146 -19.36 5.28 -3.00
#